data_AF-V5GB65-F1
#
_entry.id   AF-V5GB65-F1
#
_cell.length_a   1.000
_cell.length_b   1.000
_cell.length_c   1.000
_cell.angle_alpha   90.00
_cell.angle_beta   90.00
_cell.angle_gamma   90.00
#
_symmetry.space_group_name_H-M   'P 1'
#
loop_
_entity.id
_entity.type
_entity.pdbx_description
1 polymer ?
#
loop_
_entity_poly.entity_id
_entity_poly.type
_entity_poly.pdbx_seq_one_letter_code
_entity_poly.pdbx_strand_id
1 'polypeptide(L)'
;SLLELNSSMKPSKYHNDNKALTLLLRGSCLRHMGSPLQALECLENVISLQKDIVEDTYLVPYAIVELALIEWQNGNQEKAILALEDAKKNYTGYSLESRLHFRIHTALSEFKAEMKNHH
;
A
#
# COMPACT_ATOMS: atom_id res chain seq x y z
N SER A 1 -1.16 22.94 32.07
CA SER A 1 -1.19 21.47 32.28
C SER A 1 -0.82 20.74 30.99
N LEU A 2 -0.22 19.53 31.03
CA LEU A 2 0.04 18.73 29.80
C LEU A 2 -1.22 18.47 28.95
N LEU A 3 -2.41 18.68 29.53
CA LEU A 3 -3.72 18.66 28.87
C LEU A 3 -3.99 19.87 27.95
N GLU A 4 -3.35 21.02 28.17
CA GLU A 4 -3.60 22.26 27.40
C GLU A 4 -2.79 22.35 26.10
N LEU A 5 -1.69 21.59 25.99
CA LEU A 5 -0.93 21.46 24.74
C LEU A 5 -1.65 20.55 23.72
N ASN A 6 -2.60 19.73 24.16
CA ASN A 6 -3.32 18.81 23.28
C ASN A 6 -4.54 19.47 22.61
N SER A 7 -5.00 20.61 23.11
CA SER A 7 -6.26 21.23 22.69
C SER A 7 -6.16 22.22 21.53
N SER A 8 -4.97 22.48 20.96
CA SER A 8 -4.78 23.50 19.91
C SER A 8 -4.23 22.99 18.58
N MET A 9 -3.90 21.70 18.44
CA MET A 9 -3.52 21.15 17.14
C MET A 9 -4.80 20.75 16.39
N LYS A 10 -5.45 21.72 15.74
CA LYS A 10 -6.41 21.37 14.68
C LYS A 10 -5.69 20.41 13.75
N PRO A 11 -6.20 19.18 13.52
CA PRO A 11 -5.56 18.26 12.59
C PRO A 11 -5.38 19.01 11.28
N SER A 12 -4.13 19.06 10.81
CA SER A 12 -3.83 19.62 9.49
C SER A 12 -4.76 18.97 8.47
N LYS A 13 -5.14 19.70 7.42
CA LYS A 13 -5.91 19.10 6.31
C LYS A 13 -5.24 17.86 5.70
N TYR A 14 -3.93 17.71 5.96
CA TYR A 14 -3.08 16.57 5.57
C TYR A 14 -2.90 15.52 6.67
N HIS A 15 -3.70 15.54 7.74
CA HIS A 15 -3.53 14.60 8.84
C HIS A 15 -3.69 13.14 8.35
N ASN A 16 -4.67 12.90 7.48
CA ASN A 16 -4.91 11.57 6.92
C ASN A 16 -3.85 11.17 5.91
N ASP A 17 -3.37 12.09 5.06
CA ASP A 17 -2.23 11.87 4.17
C ASP A 17 -0.98 11.45 4.96
N ASN A 18 -0.61 12.19 6.00
CA ASN A 18 0.53 11.88 6.87
C ASN A 18 0.36 10.54 7.59
N LYS A 19 -0.87 10.25 8.07
CA LYS A 19 -1.19 8.98 8.73
C LYS A 19 -1.07 7.82 7.75
N ALA A 20 -1.63 7.96 6.55
CA ALA A 20 -1.55 6.97 5.48
C ALA A 20 -0.09 6.72 5.06
N LEU A 21 0.72 7.76 4.91
CA LEU A 21 2.14 7.63 4.61
C LEU A 21 2.89 6.87 5.71
N THR A 22 2.63 7.21 6.98
CA THR A 22 3.27 6.52 8.13
C THR A 22 2.89 5.05 8.18
N LEU A 23 1.61 4.72 7.95
CA LEU A 23 1.11 3.35 7.91
C LEU A 23 1.69 2.57 6.73
N LEU A 24 1.79 3.19 5.54
CA LEU A 24 2.39 2.58 4.36
C LEU A 24 3.86 2.21 4.64
N LEU A 25 4.66 3.15 5.13
CA LEU A 25 6.06 2.93 5.45
C LEU A 25 6.22 1.84 6.52
N ARG A 26 5.41 1.89 7.58
CA ARG A 26 5.41 0.87 8.63
C ARG A 26 5.03 -0.51 8.07
N GLY A 27 4.00 -0.59 7.23
CA GLY A 27 3.57 -1.83 6.57
C GLY A 27 4.67 -2.44 5.71
N SER A 28 5.34 -1.61 4.89
CA SER A 28 6.49 -2.04 4.09
C SER A 28 7.64 -2.57 4.96
N CYS A 29 8.00 -1.86 6.04
CA CYS A 29 9.02 -2.35 6.97
C CYS A 29 8.65 -3.67 7.63
N LEU A 30 7.42 -3.79 8.14
CA LEU A 30 6.92 -5.01 8.78
C LEU A 30 6.92 -6.21 7.84
N ARG A 31 6.56 -6.00 6.58
CA ARG A 31 6.66 -7.03 5.53
C ARG A 31 8.09 -7.53 5.38
N HIS A 32 9.05 -6.61 5.25
CA HIS A 32 10.47 -6.98 5.14
C HIS A 32 11.05 -7.62 6.40
N MET A 33 10.47 -7.33 7.57
CA MET A 33 10.83 -7.95 8.85
C MET A 33 10.15 -9.31 9.09
N GLY A 34 9.39 -9.85 8.13
CA GLY A 34 8.72 -11.14 8.26
C GLY A 34 7.48 -11.12 9.16
N SER A 35 6.83 -9.96 9.31
CA SER A 35 5.58 -9.78 10.08
C SER A 35 4.39 -9.45 9.16
N PRO A 36 3.96 -10.38 8.27
CA PRO A 36 2.98 -10.09 7.22
C PRO A 36 1.59 -9.71 7.73
N LEU A 37 1.13 -10.28 8.86
CA LEU A 37 -0.19 -9.95 9.42
C LEU A 37 -0.28 -8.50 9.89
N GLN A 38 0.75 -8.01 10.59
CA GLN A 38 0.79 -6.61 11.02
C GLN A 38 0.98 -5.66 9.84
N ALA A 39 1.72 -6.10 8.81
CA ALA A 39 1.85 -5.35 7.56
C ALA A 39 0.50 -5.21 6.87
N LEU A 40 -0.28 -6.29 6.76
CA LEU A 40 -1.63 -6.27 6.18
C LEU A 40 -2.54 -5.28 6.91
N GLU A 41 -2.59 -5.34 8.24
CA GLU A 41 -3.40 -4.40 9.04
C GLU A 41 -3.01 -2.94 8.76
N CYS A 42 -1.71 -2.65 8.64
CA CYS A 42 -1.25 -1.30 8.31
C CYS A 42 -1.72 -0.88 6.90
N LEU A 43 -1.60 -1.76 5.92
CA LEU A 43 -1.93 -1.48 4.52
C LEU A 43 -3.44 -1.36 4.28
N GLU A 44 -4.25 -2.20 4.91
CA GLU A 44 -5.71 -2.11 4.89
C GLU A 44 -6.19 -0.79 5.49
N ASN A 45 -5.55 -0.34 6.57
CA ASN A 45 -5.82 0.97 7.15
C ASN A 45 -5.50 2.12 6.17
N VAL A 46 -4.42 2.03 5.38
CA VAL A 46 -4.13 3.02 4.32
C VAL A 46 -5.25 3.06 3.29
N ILE A 47 -5.69 1.89 2.81
CA ILE A 47 -6.76 1.80 1.82
C ILE A 47 -8.07 2.37 2.38
N SER A 48 -8.37 2.14 3.66
CA SER A 48 -9.56 2.70 4.31
C SER A 48 -9.58 4.23 4.34
N LEU A 49 -8.41 4.87 4.39
CA LEU A 49 -8.25 6.33 4.41
C LEU A 49 -8.37 6.96 3.02
N GLN A 50 -8.55 6.18 1.95
CA GLN A 50 -8.59 6.68 0.56
C GLN A 50 -9.53 7.87 0.35
N LYS A 51 -10.70 7.86 0.97
CA LYS A 51 -11.70 8.93 0.81
C LYS A 51 -11.33 10.22 1.54
N ASP A 52 -10.43 10.13 2.50
CA ASP A 52 -10.03 11.23 3.37
C ASP A 52 -8.64 11.79 3.02
N ILE A 53 -7.95 11.21 2.03
CA ILE A 53 -6.68 11.69 1.48
C ILE A 53 -6.94 12.89 0.57
N VAL A 54 -6.15 13.96 0.74
CA VAL A 54 -6.37 15.23 0.05
C VAL A 54 -5.39 15.44 -1.11
N GLU A 55 -4.11 15.10 -0.95
CA GLU A 55 -3.08 15.31 -1.97
C GLU A 55 -2.32 14.03 -2.34
N ASP A 56 -1.99 13.19 -1.36
CA ASP A 56 -1.10 12.03 -1.56
C ASP A 56 -1.85 10.80 -2.07
N THR A 57 -2.58 10.95 -3.17
CA THR A 57 -3.42 9.89 -3.77
C THR A 57 -2.62 8.68 -4.24
N TYR A 58 -1.30 8.80 -4.41
CA TYR A 58 -0.39 7.70 -4.71
C TYR A 58 -0.27 6.68 -3.57
N LEU A 59 -0.60 7.05 -2.32
CA LEU A 59 -0.44 6.17 -1.16
C LEU A 59 -1.29 4.91 -1.25
N VAL A 60 -2.51 5.05 -1.76
CA VAL A 60 -3.47 3.94 -1.88
C VAL A 60 -3.02 2.88 -2.89
N PRO A 61 -2.69 3.22 -4.16
CA PRO A 61 -2.23 2.21 -5.10
C PRO A 61 -0.88 1.60 -4.68
N TYR A 62 0.00 2.34 -4.00
CA TYR A 62 1.21 1.76 -3.40
C TYR A 62 0.88 0.74 -2.29
N ALA A 63 -0.11 1.03 -1.44
CA ALA A 63 -0.55 0.09 -0.40
C ALA A 63 -1.13 -1.21 -0.99
N ILE A 64 -1.95 -1.09 -2.05
CA ILE A 64 -2.52 -2.25 -2.75
C ILE A 64 -1.41 -3.13 -3.34
N VAL A 65 -0.38 -2.54 -3.92
CA VAL A 65 0.76 -3.29 -4.45
C VAL A 65 1.50 -4.05 -3.34
N GLU A 66 1.78 -3.42 -2.20
CA GLU A 66 2.42 -4.14 -1.07
C GLU A 66 1.53 -5.27 -0.54
N LEU A 67 0.21 -5.06 -0.46
CA LEU A 67 -0.75 -6.08 -0.05
C LEU A 67 -0.73 -7.27 -1.03
N ALA A 68 -0.71 -7.00 -2.34
CA ALA A 68 -0.62 -8.04 -3.36
C ALA A 68 0.65 -8.89 -3.21
N LEU A 69 1.79 -8.27 -2.89
CA LEU A 69 3.04 -9.00 -2.65
C LEU A 69 2.95 -9.91 -1.41
N ILE A 70 2.24 -9.50 -0.37
CA ILE A 70 2.01 -10.33 0.82
C ILE A 70 1.08 -11.50 0.50
N GLU A 71 -0.02 -11.23 -0.23
CA GLU A 71 -0.97 -12.27 -0.64
C GLU A 71 -0.31 -13.34 -1.52
N TRP A 72 0.60 -12.94 -2.41
CA TRP A 72 1.41 -13.86 -3.20
C TRP A 72 2.24 -14.80 -2.31
N GLN A 73 2.95 -14.25 -1.33
CA GLN A 73 3.76 -15.01 -0.39
C GLN A 73 2.93 -15.94 0.51
N ASN A 74 1.67 -15.57 0.78
CA ASN A 74 0.72 -16.40 1.52
C ASN A 74 0.05 -17.49 0.67
N GLY A 75 0.39 -17.61 -0.63
CA GLY A 75 -0.18 -18.59 -1.55
C GLY A 75 -1.47 -18.15 -2.25
N ASN A 76 -1.96 -16.95 -1.98
CA ASN A 76 -3.17 -16.39 -2.60
C ASN A 76 -2.84 -15.72 -3.94
N GLN A 77 -2.28 -16.50 -4.88
CA GLN A 77 -1.71 -16.00 -6.14
C GLN A 77 -2.73 -15.26 -7.03
N GLU A 78 -3.95 -15.77 -7.14
CA GLU A 78 -5.01 -15.12 -7.94
C GLU A 78 -5.37 -13.74 -7.37
N LYS A 79 -5.53 -13.65 -6.04
CA LYS A 79 -5.84 -12.40 -5.34
C LYS A 79 -4.72 -11.37 -5.53
N ALA A 80 -3.47 -11.81 -5.47
CA ALA A 80 -2.31 -10.95 -5.71
C ALA A 80 -2.30 -10.38 -7.14
N ILE A 81 -2.51 -11.21 -8.17
CA ILE A 81 -2.54 -10.76 -9.56
C ILE A 81 -3.69 -9.77 -9.79
N LEU A 82 -4.88 -10.08 -9.29
CA LEU A 82 -6.05 -9.20 -9.40
C LEU A 82 -5.79 -7.84 -8.75
N ALA A 83 -5.20 -7.81 -7.55
CA ALA A 83 -4.85 -6.58 -6.87
C ALA A 83 -3.81 -5.73 -7.64
N LEU A 84 -2.81 -6.36 -8.27
CA LEU A 84 -1.83 -5.64 -9.09
C LEU A 84 -2.46 -5.05 -10.37
N GLU A 85 -3.36 -5.79 -11.02
CA GLU A 85 -4.09 -5.30 -12.19
C GLU A 85 -5.08 -4.18 -11.83
N ASP A 86 -5.73 -4.30 -10.67
CA ASP A 86 -6.62 -3.26 -10.11
C ASP A 86 -5.84 -1.95 -9.86
N ALA A 87 -4.72 -2.04 -9.14
CA ALA A 87 -3.86 -0.89 -8.84
C ALA A 87 -3.36 -0.17 -10.12
N LYS A 88 -3.13 -0.91 -11.20
CA LYS A 88 -2.67 -0.38 -12.49
C LYS A 88 -3.78 0.28 -13.31
N LYS A 89 -5.03 -0.19 -13.20
CA LYS A 89 -6.15 0.28 -14.05
C LYS A 89 -7.00 1.35 -13.38
N ASN A 90 -7.24 1.22 -12.08
CA ASN A 90 -8.22 2.02 -11.36
C ASN A 90 -7.63 3.27 -10.70
N TYR A 91 -6.32 3.45 -10.76
CA TYR A 91 -5.62 4.62 -10.23
C TYR A 91 -4.79 5.24 -11.34
N THR A 92 -5.04 6.52 -11.67
CA THR A 92 -4.29 7.28 -12.68
C THR A 92 -4.19 8.75 -12.29
N GLY A 93 -3.23 9.48 -12.86
CA GLY A 93 -3.11 10.94 -12.70
C GLY A 93 -2.46 11.38 -11.38
N TYR A 94 -1.71 10.51 -10.72
CA TYR A 94 -1.02 10.79 -9.46
C TYR A 94 0.51 10.86 -9.65
N SER A 95 1.20 11.50 -8.71
CA SER A 95 2.66 11.56 -8.72
C SER A 95 3.27 10.16 -8.54
N LEU A 96 4.36 9.84 -9.23
CA LEU A 96 5.02 8.52 -9.14
C LEU A 96 4.26 7.34 -9.79
N GLU A 97 3.23 7.60 -10.59
CA GLU A 97 2.48 6.57 -11.33
C GLU A 97 3.38 5.70 -12.22
N SER A 98 4.24 6.30 -13.05
CA SER A 98 5.15 5.54 -13.92
C SER A 98 6.09 4.62 -13.12
N ARG A 99 6.51 5.06 -11.93
CA ARG A 99 7.34 4.24 -11.03
C ARG A 99 6.55 3.07 -10.48
N LEU A 100 5.29 3.28 -10.10
CA LEU A 100 4.44 2.19 -9.63
C LEU A 100 4.14 1.19 -10.74
N HIS A 101 3.82 1.65 -11.94
CA HIS A 101 3.58 0.77 -13.09
C HIS A 101 4.78 -0.09 -13.43
N PHE A 102 6.00 0.47 -13.35
CA PHE A 102 7.22 -0.31 -13.51
C PHE A 102 7.34 -1.41 -12.44
N ARG A 103 7.10 -1.07 -11.16
CA ARG A 103 7.10 -2.06 -10.06
C ARG A 103 6.06 -3.17 -10.27
N ILE A 104 4.84 -2.81 -10.67
CA ILE A 104 3.76 -3.77 -10.97
C ILE A 104 4.18 -4.70 -12.10
N HIS A 105 4.76 -4.15 -13.17
CA HIS A 105 5.22 -4.96 -14.30
C HIS A 105 6.32 -5.95 -13.89
N THR A 106 7.29 -5.51 -13.08
CA THR A 106 8.35 -6.38 -12.54
C THR A 106 7.76 -7.50 -11.69
N ALA A 107 6.87 -7.17 -10.74
CA ALA A 107 6.21 -8.17 -9.89
C ALA A 107 5.41 -9.20 -10.70
N LEU A 108 4.58 -8.77 -11.65
CA LEU A 108 3.82 -9.69 -12.52
C LEU A 108 4.73 -10.60 -13.35
N SER A 109 5.88 -10.08 -13.79
CA SER A 109 6.87 -10.86 -14.54
C SER A 109 7.53 -11.93 -13.67
N GLU A 110 7.88 -11.57 -12.43
CA GLU A 110 8.43 -12.50 -11.42
C GLU A 110 7.41 -13.59 -11.07
N PHE A 111 6.15 -13.21 -10.78
CA PHE A 111 5.06 -14.13 -10.49
C PHE A 111 4.87 -15.16 -11.61
N LYS A 112 4.88 -14.70 -12.87
CA LYS A 112 4.78 -15.57 -14.03
C LYS A 112 5.97 -16.53 -14.17
N ALA A 113 7.18 -16.09 -13.82
CA ALA A 113 8.36 -16.93 -13.83
C ALA A 113 8.31 -18.00 -12.75
N GLU A 114 7.88 -17.64 -11.54
CA GLU A 114 7.73 -18.55 -10.40
C GLU A 114 6.69 -19.65 -10.69
N MET A 115 5.53 -19.29 -11.25
CA MET A 115 4.52 -20.28 -11.66
C MET A 115 5.03 -21.30 -12.69
N LYS A 116 5.94 -20.88 -13.59
CA LYS A 116 6.55 -21.78 -14.58
C LYS A 116 7.58 -22.72 -13.97
N ASN A 117 8.26 -22.32 -12.89
CA ASN A 117 9.26 -23.13 -12.22
C ASN A 117 8.66 -24.19 -11.28
N HIS A 118 7.39 -24.05 -10.91
CA HIS A 118 6.63 -25.01 -10.10
C HIS A 118 5.81 -26.01 -10.93
N HIS A 119 5.98 -26.02 -12.27
CA HIS A 119 5.49 -27.04 -13.20
C HIS A 119 6.67 -27.86 -13.73
#